data_AF-A0A4Q6AQV8-F1
#
_entry.id   AF-A0A4Q6AQV8-F1
#
_cell.length_a   1.000
_cell.length_b   1.000
_cell.length_c   1.000
_cell.angle_alpha   90.00
_cell.angle_beta   90.00
_cell.angle_gamma   90.00
#
_symmetry.space_group_name_H-M   'P 1'
#
loop_
_entity.id
_entity.type
_entity.pdbx_description
1 polymer ?
#
loop_
_entity_poly.entity_id
_entity_poly.type
_entity_poly.pdbx_seq_one_letter_code
_entity_poly.pdbx_strand_id
1 'polypeptide(L)'
;MDFHYQKLMPLGPDTTQYRLLTKDYVSTFTAGGVTMLKVEREGLELLAREALKDVSFFLRTSHLSMLSNILEDPEASDNDRFVAHTLLQNAVIAAEGKLPSCQDTGTAIV
;
A
#
# COMPACT_ATOMS: atom_id res chain seq x y z
N MET A 1 -15.46 -24.40 34.70
CA MET A 1 -15.51 -23.28 33.74
C MET A 1 -14.22 -23.37 32.97
N ASP A 2 -14.28 -23.71 31.70
CA ASP A 2 -13.09 -24.01 30.88
C ASP A 2 -12.50 -22.74 30.30
N PHE A 3 -11.18 -22.69 30.15
CA PHE A 3 -10.49 -21.56 29.54
C PHE A 3 -10.81 -21.47 28.05
N HIS A 4 -11.28 -20.31 27.60
CA HIS A 4 -11.47 -20.00 26.19
C HIS A 4 -10.55 -18.85 25.78
N TYR A 5 -9.58 -19.14 24.92
CA TYR A 5 -8.72 -18.12 24.34
C TYR A 5 -9.47 -17.37 23.23
N GLN A 6 -9.50 -16.05 23.31
CA GLN A 6 -9.97 -15.17 22.25
C GLN A 6 -8.88 -14.17 21.88
N LYS A 7 -8.62 -14.04 20.58
CA LYS A 7 -7.68 -13.05 20.07
C LYS A 7 -8.28 -11.65 20.23
N LEU A 8 -7.50 -10.72 20.80
CA LEU A 8 -7.93 -9.33 21.01
C LEU A 8 -8.30 -8.60 19.72
N MET A 9 -7.58 -8.89 18.64
CA MET A 9 -7.78 -8.28 17.31
C MET A 9 -7.87 -9.40 16.27
N PRO A 10 -9.07 -9.95 16.00
CA PRO A 10 -9.26 -10.89 14.90
C PRO A 10 -9.04 -10.18 13.57
N LEU A 11 -8.38 -10.86 12.64
CA LEU A 11 -8.17 -10.33 11.29
C LEU A 11 -9.47 -10.48 10.48
N GLY A 12 -9.81 -9.45 9.72
CA GLY A 12 -10.88 -9.51 8.72
C GLY A 12 -10.40 -10.14 7.40
N PRO A 13 -11.27 -10.23 6.40
CA PRO A 13 -10.88 -10.69 5.07
C PRO A 13 -9.87 -9.73 4.43
N ASP A 14 -8.83 -10.29 3.80
CA ASP A 14 -7.93 -9.50 2.95
C ASP A 14 -8.55 -9.33 1.56
N THR A 15 -8.86 -8.08 1.21
CA THR A 15 -9.41 -7.69 -0.10
C THR A 15 -8.39 -6.96 -0.97
N THR A 16 -7.14 -6.89 -0.52
CA THR A 16 -6.05 -6.19 -1.19
C THR A 16 -5.64 -6.94 -2.45
N GLN A 17 -5.44 -6.20 -3.55
CA GLN A 17 -4.88 -6.76 -4.77
C GLN A 17 -3.35 -6.72 -4.71
N TYR A 18 -2.70 -7.83 -5.03
CA TYR A 18 -1.25 -7.96 -4.99
C TYR A 18 -0.67 -8.13 -6.40
N ARG A 19 0.48 -7.47 -6.62
CA ARG A 19 1.32 -7.69 -7.80
C ARG A 19 2.49 -8.58 -7.38
N LEU A 20 2.73 -9.65 -8.14
CA LEU A 20 3.92 -10.49 -7.93
C LEU A 20 5.18 -9.72 -8.35
N LEU A 21 6.14 -9.60 -7.42
CA LEU A 21 7.44 -8.97 -7.70
C LEU A 21 8.44 -9.98 -8.27
N THR A 22 8.59 -11.14 -7.63
CA THR A 22 9.53 -12.20 -8.04
C THR A 22 9.18 -13.53 -7.35
N LYS A 23 9.81 -14.62 -7.79
CA LYS A 23 9.82 -15.93 -7.14
C LYS A 23 11.21 -16.38 -6.66
N ASP A 24 12.25 -15.57 -6.88
CA ASP A 24 13.64 -16.05 -6.82
C ASP A 24 14.21 -16.21 -5.40
N TYR A 25 13.72 -15.43 -4.43
CA TYR A 25 14.30 -15.35 -3.07
C TYR A 25 13.58 -16.21 -2.03
N VAL A 26 12.74 -17.13 -2.49
CA VAL A 26 11.93 -17.99 -1.63
C VAL A 26 12.14 -19.45 -1.97
N SER A 27 12.31 -20.27 -0.94
CA SER A 27 12.39 -21.72 -1.08
C SER A 27 11.80 -22.39 0.15
N THR A 28 11.48 -23.67 0.03
CA THR A 28 10.99 -24.46 1.16
C THR A 28 12.02 -25.49 1.58
N PHE A 29 12.12 -25.76 2.87
CA PHE A 29 12.90 -26.86 3.41
C PHE A 29 12.15 -27.53 4.57
N THR A 30 12.53 -28.76 4.92
CA THR A 30 11.89 -29.49 6.03
C THR A 30 12.79 -29.47 7.25
N ALA A 31 12.21 -29.11 8.41
CA ALA A 31 12.87 -29.20 9.71
C ALA A 31 11.88 -29.73 10.75
N GLY A 32 12.27 -30.77 11.50
CA GLY A 32 11.41 -31.36 12.54
C GLY A 32 10.07 -31.90 12.01
N GLY A 33 10.02 -32.37 10.76
CA GLY A 33 8.78 -32.84 10.12
C GLY A 33 7.84 -31.73 9.63
N VAL A 34 8.24 -30.46 9.74
CA VAL A 34 7.45 -29.29 9.29
C VAL A 34 8.10 -28.67 8.06
N THR A 35 7.28 -28.23 7.10
CA THR A 35 7.75 -27.44 5.96
C THR A 35 7.93 -25.99 6.38
N MET A 36 9.16 -25.50 6.26
CA MET A 36 9.58 -24.15 6.59
C MET A 36 9.79 -23.35 5.30
N LEU A 37 9.42 -22.07 5.32
CA LEU A 37 9.75 -21.12 4.25
C LEU A 37 11.09 -20.44 4.58
N LYS A 38 12.07 -20.58 3.68
CA LYS A 38 13.30 -19.79 3.70
C LYS A 38 13.11 -18.58 2.80
N VAL A 39 13.37 -17.39 3.34
CA VAL A 39 13.35 -16.11 2.63
C VAL A 39 14.76 -15.53 2.68
N GLU A 40 15.31 -15.20 1.51
CA GLU A 40 16.63 -14.55 1.41
C GLU A 40 16.53 -13.05 1.70
N ARG A 41 17.63 -12.44 2.17
CA ARG A 41 17.64 -11.03 2.61
C ARG A 41 17.34 -10.08 1.46
N GLU A 42 17.86 -10.42 0.28
CA GLU A 42 17.69 -9.76 -0.99
C GLU A 42 16.20 -9.66 -1.38
N GLY A 43 15.38 -10.64 -0.99
CA GLY A 43 13.93 -10.60 -1.19
C GLY A 43 13.27 -9.51 -0.35
N LEU A 44 13.74 -9.29 0.88
CA LEU A 44 13.23 -8.22 1.75
C LEU A 44 13.69 -6.85 1.27
N GLU A 45 14.93 -6.73 0.81
CA GLU A 45 15.48 -5.50 0.23
C GLU A 45 14.71 -5.09 -1.04
N LEU A 46 14.44 -6.05 -1.94
CA LEU A 46 13.61 -5.82 -3.12
C LEU A 46 12.20 -5.36 -2.72
N LEU A 47 11.55 -6.06 -1.79
CA LEU A 47 10.20 -5.72 -1.35
C LEU A 47 10.13 -4.29 -0.78
N ALA A 48 11.05 -3.94 0.13
CA ALA A 48 11.08 -2.61 0.74
C ALA A 48 11.33 -1.52 -0.32
N ARG A 49 12.25 -1.75 -1.25
CA ARG A 49 12.56 -0.81 -2.34
C ARG A 49 11.36 -0.57 -3.25
N GLU A 50 10.68 -1.63 -3.69
CA GLU A 50 9.49 -1.50 -4.54
C GLU A 50 8.34 -0.84 -3.78
N ALA A 51 8.13 -1.18 -2.50
CA ALA A 51 7.07 -0.58 -1.69
C ALA A 51 7.30 0.93 -1.47
N LEU A 52 8.52 1.33 -1.10
CA LEU A 52 8.85 2.74 -0.88
C LEU A 52 8.79 3.55 -2.18
N LYS A 53 9.17 2.94 -3.30
CA LYS A 53 8.98 3.56 -4.61
C LYS A 53 7.49 3.74 -4.89
N ASP A 54 6.70 2.68 -4.84
CA ASP A 54 5.30 2.72 -5.25
C ASP A 54 4.48 3.68 -4.36
N VAL A 55 4.70 3.71 -3.04
CA VAL A 55 4.00 4.64 -2.14
C VAL A 55 4.39 6.11 -2.35
N SER A 56 5.58 6.38 -2.88
CA SER A 56 6.01 7.77 -3.14
C SER A 56 5.31 8.38 -4.35
N PHE A 57 4.92 7.54 -5.33
CA PHE A 57 4.42 7.97 -6.63
C PHE A 57 2.95 7.61 -6.89
N PHE A 58 2.39 6.62 -6.19
CA PHE A 58 1.04 6.13 -6.42
C PHE A 58 0.20 6.17 -5.16
N LEU A 59 -1.11 6.36 -5.36
CA LEU A 59 -2.13 6.31 -4.32
C LEU A 59 -3.08 5.15 -4.59
N ARG A 60 -3.75 4.68 -3.53
CA ARG A 60 -4.81 3.66 -3.67
C ARG A 60 -5.96 4.20 -4.49
N THR A 61 -6.55 3.37 -5.35
CA THR A 61 -7.73 3.72 -6.14
C THR A 61 -8.88 4.23 -5.27
N SER A 62 -9.12 3.60 -4.11
CA SER A 62 -10.17 4.04 -3.18
C SER A 62 -9.99 5.50 -2.72
N HIS A 63 -8.75 5.93 -2.46
CA HIS A 63 -8.46 7.31 -2.09
C HIS A 63 -8.66 8.28 -3.26
N LEU A 64 -8.21 7.91 -4.46
CA LEU A 64 -8.42 8.71 -5.67
C LEU A 64 -9.91 8.85 -6.00
N SER A 65 -10.70 7.80 -5.81
CA SER A 65 -12.16 7.85 -5.95
C SER A 65 -12.80 8.82 -4.97
N MET A 66 -12.31 8.89 -3.72
CA MET A 66 -12.81 9.89 -2.76
C MET A 66 -12.57 11.32 -3.26
N LEU A 67 -11.40 11.62 -3.82
CA LEU A 67 -11.12 12.94 -4.41
C LEU A 67 -12.01 13.22 -5.63
N SER A 68 -12.21 12.22 -6.50
CA SER A 68 -13.09 12.33 -7.65
C SER A 68 -14.53 12.65 -7.23
N ASN A 69 -15.03 11.99 -6.18
CA ASN A 69 -16.39 12.20 -5.70
C ASN A 69 -16.63 13.64 -5.22
N ILE A 70 -15.61 14.32 -4.66
CA ILE A 70 -15.71 15.74 -4.26
C ILE A 70 -16.04 16.63 -5.46
N LEU A 71 -15.53 16.29 -6.65
CA LEU A 71 -15.80 17.07 -7.87
C LEU A 71 -17.25 16.96 -8.34
N GLU A 72 -17.89 15.82 -8.07
CA GLU A 72 -19.26 15.50 -8.50
C GLU A 72 -20.32 15.82 -7.44
N ASP A 73 -19.90 16.01 -6.19
CA ASP A 73 -20.79 16.30 -5.07
C ASP A 73 -21.40 17.70 -5.21
N PRO A 74 -22.74 17.86 -5.32
CA PRO A 74 -23.38 19.16 -5.41
C PRO A 74 -23.26 20.00 -4.12
N GLU A 75 -23.00 19.39 -2.96
CA GLU A 75 -22.87 20.07 -1.68
C GLU A 75 -21.44 20.58 -1.41
N ALA A 76 -20.45 20.14 -2.20
CA ALA A 76 -19.07 20.60 -2.06
C ALA A 76 -18.96 22.11 -2.35
N SER A 77 -18.03 22.78 -1.69
CA SER A 77 -17.71 24.17 -2.01
C SER A 77 -16.82 24.27 -3.25
N ASP A 78 -16.73 25.45 -3.85
CA ASP A 78 -15.79 25.69 -4.96
C ASP A 78 -14.33 25.46 -4.53
N ASN A 79 -14.00 25.76 -3.27
CA ASN A 79 -12.68 25.52 -2.72
C ASN A 79 -12.38 24.02 -2.56
N ASP A 80 -13.35 23.21 -2.14
CA ASP A 80 -13.19 21.76 -2.03
C ASP A 80 -12.90 21.15 -3.40
N ARG A 81 -13.67 21.56 -4.42
CA ARG A 81 -13.46 21.11 -5.80
C ARG A 81 -12.10 21.55 -6.34
N PHE A 82 -11.70 22.80 -6.09
CA PHE A 82 -10.40 23.31 -6.50
C PHE A 82 -9.24 22.51 -5.88
N VAL A 83 -9.30 22.23 -4.58
CA VAL A 83 -8.27 21.46 -3.87
C VAL A 83 -8.24 20.01 -4.39
N ALA A 84 -9.40 19.35 -4.50
CA ALA A 84 -9.49 17.97 -4.99
C ALA A 84 -8.94 17.84 -6.41
N HIS A 85 -9.28 18.76 -7.31
CA HIS A 85 -8.76 18.79 -8.67
C HIS A 85 -7.24 18.96 -8.69
N THR A 86 -6.70 19.88 -7.88
CA THR A 86 -5.25 20.10 -7.78
C THR A 86 -4.52 18.86 -7.27
N LEU A 87 -5.06 18.18 -6.27
CA LEU A 87 -4.50 16.93 -5.74
C LEU A 87 -4.51 15.80 -6.79
N LEU A 88 -5.57 15.68 -7.58
CA LEU A 88 -5.66 14.72 -8.68
C LEU A 88 -4.63 15.02 -9.79
N GLN A 89 -4.44 16.29 -10.16
CA GLN A 89 -3.39 16.68 -11.10
C GLN A 89 -2.00 16.33 -10.57
N ASN A 90 -1.74 16.59 -9.29
CA ASN A 90 -0.48 16.22 -8.64
C ASN A 90 -0.27 14.69 -8.68
N ALA A 91 -1.31 13.89 -8.42
CA ALA A 91 -1.22 12.44 -8.49
C ALA A 91 -0.89 11.93 -9.92
N VAL A 92 -1.43 12.57 -10.96
CA VAL A 92 -1.10 12.25 -12.37
C VAL A 92 0.38 12.53 -12.66
N ILE A 93 0.89 13.69 -12.25
CA ILE A 93 2.30 14.05 -12.46
C ILE A 93 3.23 13.13 -11.66
N ALA A 94 2.87 12.80 -10.42
CA ALA A 94 3.64 11.88 -9.60
C ALA A 94 3.73 10.48 -10.22
N ALA A 95 2.65 10.00 -10.84
CA ALA A 95 2.61 8.70 -11.51
C ALA A 95 3.60 8.56 -12.68
N GLU A 96 4.14 9.66 -13.23
CA GLU A 96 5.23 9.63 -14.22
C GLU A 96 6.59 9.19 -13.62
N GLY A 97 6.71 9.13 -12.29
CA GLY A 97 7.87 8.59 -11.59
C GLY A 97 9.08 9.54 -11.51
N LYS A 98 8.91 10.82 -11.85
CA LYS A 98 9.99 11.84 -11.79
C LYS A 98 9.94 12.71 -10.54
N LEU A 99 8.74 13.11 -10.13
CA LEU A 99 8.50 13.94 -8.96
C LEU A 99 7.64 13.16 -7.97
N PRO A 100 8.02 13.05 -6.68
CA PRO A 100 7.18 12.37 -5.71
C PRO A 100 5.89 13.16 -5.49
N SER A 101 4.85 12.47 -4.99
CA SER A 101 3.55 13.09 -4.69
C SER A 101 3.63 14.20 -3.65
N CYS A 102 4.65 14.21 -2.80
CA CYS A 102 4.91 15.26 -1.82
C CYS A 102 6.42 15.52 -1.71
N GLN A 103 6.80 16.77 -1.39
CA GLN A 103 8.18 17.12 -1.08
C GLN A 103 8.68 16.44 0.21
N ASP A 104 7.80 16.30 1.20
CA ASP A 104 8.06 15.49 2.37
C ASP A 104 7.71 14.04 2.05
N THR A 105 8.73 13.24 1.75
CA THR A 105 8.58 11.80 1.47
C THR A 105 8.34 10.96 2.73
N GLY A 106 8.32 11.60 3.91
CA GLY A 106 8.06 10.96 5.19
C GLY A 106 9.22 10.12 5.72
N THR A 107 8.94 9.44 6.84
CA THR A 107 9.84 8.48 7.49
C THR A 107 9.44 7.07 7.09
N ALA A 108 10.41 6.24 6.68
CA ALA A 108 10.16 4.83 6.39
C ALA A 108 9.82 4.08 7.69
N ILE A 109 8.62 3.48 7.74
CA ILE A 109 8.15 2.62 8.83
C ILE A 109 7.97 1.21 8.24
N VAL A 110 8.56 0.21 8.91
CA VAL A 110 8.54 -1.21 8.54
C VAL A 110 8.12 -2.03 9.75
#